data_AF-A0A1A2XTJ2-F1
#
_entry.id   AF-A0A1A2XTJ2-F1
#
_cell.length_a   1.000
_cell.length_b   1.000
_cell.length_c   1.000
_cell.angle_alpha   90.00
_cell.angle_beta   90.00
_cell.angle_gamma   90.00
#
_symmetry.space_group_name_H-M   'P 1'
#
loop_
_entity.id
_entity.type
_entity.pdbx_description
1 polymer ?
#
loop_
_entity_poly.entity_id
_entity_poly.type
_entity_poly.pdbx_seq_one_letter_code
_entity_poly.pdbx_strand_id
1 'polypeptide(L)'
;MLRTHLWVNADNTYDDVEEHGDQPVGEEAAGLWMILDRLPEQTWHLPAWWRRQLARAFDDLALDLEASRLPRPRCIAEEVALVIAVAGAQAAMIDGQFDQHVDTLPATAGDEDWQAAVDALISIRHVDWEMAPGETPDWRGVIPPPTGWFNPFDGIETRSVERGFRR
;
A
#
# COMPACT_ATOMS: atom_id res chain seq x y z
N MET A 1 -5.18 -10.35 -8.01
CA MET A 1 -4.99 -10.14 -6.57
C MET A 1 -4.51 -8.72 -6.24
N LEU A 2 -3.32 -8.29 -6.68
CA LEU A 2 -2.77 -6.97 -6.30
C LEU A 2 -3.72 -5.78 -6.55
N ARG A 3 -4.32 -5.69 -7.74
CA ARG A 3 -5.30 -4.61 -8.07
C ARG A 3 -6.46 -4.56 -7.06
N THR A 4 -6.99 -5.72 -6.67
CA THR A 4 -8.10 -5.81 -5.72
C THR A 4 -7.67 -5.28 -4.35
N HIS A 5 -6.50 -5.68 -3.86
CA HIS A 5 -5.98 -5.17 -2.58
C HIS A 5 -5.66 -3.69 -2.62
N LEU A 6 -5.20 -3.14 -3.74
CA LEU A 6 -5.02 -1.69 -3.86
C LEU A 6 -6.36 -0.94 -3.74
N TRP A 7 -7.41 -1.40 -4.42
CA TRP A 7 -8.74 -0.79 -4.29
C TRP A 7 -9.33 -0.93 -2.89
N VAL A 8 -9.25 -2.14 -2.31
CA VAL A 8 -9.75 -2.40 -0.94
C VAL A 8 -9.00 -1.55 0.07
N ASN A 9 -7.67 -1.47 -0.02
CA ASN A 9 -6.89 -0.66 0.91
C ASN A 9 -7.18 0.84 0.73
N ALA A 10 -7.43 1.31 -0.49
CA ALA A 10 -7.86 2.69 -0.71
C ALA A 10 -9.20 2.97 -0.02
N ASP A 11 -10.21 2.11 -0.23
CA ASP A 11 -11.52 2.22 0.40
C ASP A 11 -11.41 2.18 1.93
N ASN A 12 -10.71 1.19 2.47
CA ASN A 12 -10.46 1.06 3.91
C ASN A 12 -9.74 2.29 4.49
N THR A 13 -8.81 2.89 3.74
CA THR A 13 -8.13 4.12 4.20
C THR A 13 -9.09 5.31 4.21
N TYR A 14 -9.98 5.43 3.23
CA TYR A 14 -11.04 6.45 3.26
C TYR A 14 -12.00 6.20 4.42
N ASP A 15 -12.40 4.95 4.67
CA ASP A 15 -13.30 4.58 5.75
C ASP A 15 -12.66 4.89 7.13
N ASP A 16 -11.39 4.55 7.35
CA ASP A 16 -10.63 4.95 8.55
C ASP A 16 -10.62 6.48 8.74
N VAL A 17 -10.50 7.26 7.64
CA VAL A 17 -10.54 8.73 7.70
C VAL A 17 -11.93 9.26 8.02
N GLU A 18 -12.98 8.70 7.42
CA GLU A 18 -14.35 9.13 7.66
C GLU A 18 -14.78 8.82 9.11
N GLU A 19 -14.34 7.69 9.65
CA GLU A 19 -14.68 7.26 11.01
C GLU A 19 -13.89 8.03 12.07
N HIS A 20 -12.57 8.22 11.87
CA HIS A 20 -11.68 8.72 12.92
C HIS A 20 -11.15 10.15 12.68
N GLY A 21 -11.22 10.66 11.44
CA GLY A 21 -10.76 12.00 11.10
C GLY A 21 -9.27 12.24 11.44
N ASP A 22 -9.03 13.22 12.32
CA ASP A 22 -7.70 13.58 12.83
C ASP A 22 -7.30 12.82 14.11
N GLN A 23 -8.17 11.95 14.64
CA GLN A 23 -7.86 11.18 15.85
C GLN A 23 -6.62 10.32 15.61
N PRO A 24 -5.60 10.34 16.48
CA PRO A 24 -4.43 9.48 16.32
C PRO A 24 -4.79 8.00 16.56
N VAL A 25 -4.08 7.10 15.89
CA VAL A 25 -4.09 5.68 16.28
C VAL A 25 -3.41 5.59 17.66
N GLY A 26 -4.18 5.23 18.68
CA GLY A 26 -3.65 5.01 20.03
C GLY A 26 -3.17 3.57 20.20
N GLU A 27 -2.29 3.32 21.18
CA GLU A 27 -1.77 1.98 21.48
C GLU A 27 -2.89 0.94 21.71
N GLU A 28 -3.98 1.33 22.38
CA GLU A 28 -5.14 0.45 22.63
C GLU A 28 -5.95 0.16 21.36
N ALA A 29 -5.82 0.98 20.32
CA ALA A 29 -6.51 0.84 19.05
C ALA A 29 -5.63 0.25 17.94
N ALA A 30 -4.34 0.03 18.21
CA ALA A 30 -3.42 -0.59 17.26
C ALA A 30 -3.87 -2.04 16.97
N GLY A 31 -4.02 -2.37 15.69
CA GLY A 31 -4.58 -3.64 15.21
C GLY A 31 -6.11 -3.67 15.09
N LEU A 32 -6.79 -2.57 15.41
CA LEU A 32 -8.25 -2.44 15.31
C LEU A 32 -8.71 -1.56 14.13
N TRP A 33 -7.80 -0.79 13.53
CA TRP A 33 -8.14 0.04 12.37
C TRP A 33 -7.97 -0.80 11.10
N MET A 34 -8.52 -0.31 9.99
CA MET A 34 -8.51 -1.13 8.77
C MET A 34 -7.13 -1.12 8.11
N ILE A 35 -6.50 0.06 7.97
CA ILE A 35 -5.22 0.25 7.27
C ILE A 35 -4.27 1.17 8.04
N LEU A 36 -4.75 2.26 8.64
CA LEU A 36 -3.85 3.30 9.14
C LEU A 36 -2.96 2.86 10.32
N ASP A 37 -3.37 1.83 11.06
CA ASP A 37 -2.57 1.19 12.11
C ASP A 37 -1.47 0.26 11.58
N ARG A 38 -1.50 -0.09 10.29
CA ARG A 38 -0.46 -0.90 9.61
C ARG A 38 0.69 -0.07 9.08
N LEU A 39 0.60 1.26 9.17
CA LEU A 39 1.65 2.18 8.77
C LEU A 39 2.70 2.31 9.87
N PRO A 40 3.91 2.83 9.57
CA PRO A 40 4.87 3.19 10.60
C PRO A 40 4.23 4.11 11.66
N GLU A 41 4.51 3.85 12.94
CA GLU A 41 3.89 4.56 14.08
C GLU A 41 4.04 6.08 13.99
N GLN A 42 5.11 6.58 13.35
CA GLN A 42 5.34 8.01 13.14
C GLN A 42 4.26 8.66 12.25
N THR A 43 3.42 7.88 11.58
CA THR A 43 2.30 8.37 10.77
C THR A 43 0.96 8.40 11.50
N TRP A 44 0.86 7.72 12.65
CA TRP A 44 -0.42 7.49 13.34
C TRP A 44 -1.11 8.76 13.80
N HIS A 45 -0.36 9.84 14.03
CA HIS A 45 -0.86 11.14 14.48
C HIS A 45 -1.09 12.13 13.34
N LEU A 46 -0.90 11.72 12.08
CA LEU A 46 -1.01 12.63 10.94
C LEU A 46 -2.47 12.98 10.65
N PRO A 47 -2.75 14.20 10.17
CA PRO A 47 -4.11 14.69 9.95
C PRO A 47 -4.81 14.00 8.77
N ALA A 48 -6.14 14.11 8.74
CA ALA A 48 -7.04 13.54 7.75
C ALA A 48 -6.65 13.88 6.30
N TRP A 49 -6.17 15.09 6.02
CA TRP A 49 -5.72 15.45 4.68
C TRP A 49 -4.54 14.59 4.20
N TRP A 50 -3.62 14.24 5.11
CA TRP A 50 -2.46 13.40 4.81
C TRP A 50 -2.92 11.96 4.58
N ARG A 51 -3.83 11.48 5.43
CA ARG A 51 -4.42 10.13 5.33
C ARG A 51 -5.20 9.95 4.02
N ARG A 52 -5.93 10.97 3.56
CA ARG A 52 -6.59 10.97 2.24
C ARG A 52 -5.60 10.94 1.09
N GLN A 53 -4.48 11.65 1.21
CA GLN A 53 -3.40 11.58 0.23
C GLN A 53 -2.78 10.18 0.17
N LEU A 54 -2.71 9.46 1.30
CA LEU A 54 -2.31 8.06 1.31
C LEU A 54 -3.37 7.16 0.65
N ALA A 55 -4.67 7.34 0.94
CA ALA A 55 -5.75 6.61 0.26
C ALA A 55 -5.65 6.75 -1.27
N ARG A 56 -5.35 7.97 -1.73
CA ARG A 56 -5.09 8.27 -3.13
C ARG A 56 -3.86 7.57 -3.70
N ALA A 57 -2.81 7.35 -2.91
CA ALA A 57 -1.63 6.59 -3.38
C ALA A 57 -2.00 5.14 -3.74
N PHE A 58 -2.91 4.51 -2.98
CA PHE A 58 -3.48 3.22 -3.36
C PHE A 58 -4.30 3.31 -4.65
N ASP A 59 -5.17 4.32 -4.79
CA ASP A 59 -5.94 4.56 -6.03
C ASP A 59 -5.01 4.73 -7.25
N ASP A 60 -3.93 5.51 -7.13
CA ASP A 60 -2.98 5.79 -8.21
C ASP A 60 -2.30 4.50 -8.73
N LEU A 61 -1.96 3.58 -7.83
CA LEU A 61 -1.38 2.29 -8.19
C LEU A 61 -2.43 1.34 -8.77
N ALA A 62 -3.66 1.35 -8.25
CA ALA A 62 -4.76 0.54 -8.79
C ALA A 62 -5.08 0.96 -10.23
N LEU A 63 -5.12 2.26 -10.50
CA LEU A 63 -5.37 2.84 -11.82
C LEU A 63 -4.25 2.53 -12.82
N ASP A 64 -2.99 2.38 -12.37
CA ASP A 64 -1.92 1.89 -13.25
C ASP A 64 -2.20 0.47 -13.74
N LEU A 65 -2.61 -0.43 -12.84
CA LEU A 65 -2.97 -1.80 -13.20
C LEU A 65 -4.22 -1.84 -14.11
N GLU A 66 -5.23 -1.01 -13.87
CA GLU A 66 -6.40 -0.91 -14.76
C GLU A 66 -6.02 -0.45 -16.16
N ALA A 67 -5.05 0.45 -16.27
CA ALA A 67 -4.49 0.88 -17.54
C ALA A 67 -3.44 -0.09 -18.11
N SER A 68 -3.35 -1.32 -17.59
CA SER A 68 -2.39 -2.36 -17.99
C SER A 68 -0.91 -1.93 -17.91
N ARG A 69 -0.59 -1.07 -16.93
CA ARG A 69 0.78 -0.68 -16.58
C ARG A 69 1.20 -1.33 -15.27
N LEU A 70 2.51 -1.51 -15.09
CA LEU A 70 3.06 -1.91 -13.79
C LEU A 70 2.92 -0.75 -12.79
N PRO A 71 2.49 -1.02 -11.54
CA PRO A 71 2.27 0.00 -10.52
C PRO A 71 3.60 0.38 -9.86
N ARG A 72 4.48 1.05 -10.62
CA ARG A 72 5.78 1.49 -10.11
C ARG A 72 5.59 2.73 -9.20
N PRO A 73 6.03 2.68 -7.93
CA PRO A 73 5.93 3.81 -7.03
C PRO A 73 6.68 5.03 -7.56
N ARG A 74 6.06 6.21 -7.42
CA ARG A 74 6.64 7.50 -7.78
C ARG A 74 7.05 8.33 -6.58
N CYS A 75 6.64 7.93 -5.38
CA CYS A 75 6.94 8.58 -4.10
C CYS A 75 6.88 7.55 -2.97
N ILE A 76 7.30 7.94 -1.77
CA ILE A 76 7.34 7.06 -0.58
C ILE A 76 5.93 6.55 -0.22
N ALA A 77 4.91 7.40 -0.34
CA ALA A 77 3.54 6.99 -0.04
C ALA A 77 3.06 5.85 -0.96
N GLU A 78 3.39 5.92 -2.26
CA GLU A 78 3.10 4.83 -3.20
C GLU A 78 3.95 3.58 -2.90
N GLU A 79 5.19 3.73 -2.44
CA GLU A 79 6.03 2.60 -2.05
C GLU A 79 5.42 1.83 -0.87
N VAL A 80 5.07 2.56 0.20
CA VAL A 80 4.40 2.01 1.39
C VAL A 80 3.05 1.38 1.03
N ALA A 81 2.24 2.06 0.22
CA ALA A 81 0.95 1.54 -0.24
C ALA A 81 1.10 0.23 -1.03
N LEU A 82 2.09 0.16 -1.93
CA LEU A 82 2.37 -1.05 -2.70
C LEU A 82 2.77 -2.21 -1.79
N VAL A 83 3.66 -1.98 -0.83
CA VAL A 83 4.13 -3.02 0.10
C VAL A 83 2.97 -3.58 0.93
N ILE A 84 2.11 -2.73 1.49
CA ILE A 84 0.91 -3.17 2.23
C ILE A 84 -0.04 -3.98 1.33
N ALA A 85 -0.25 -3.54 0.08
CA ALA A 85 -1.14 -4.26 -0.84
C ALA A 85 -0.58 -5.61 -1.28
N VAL A 86 0.73 -5.73 -1.43
CA VAL A 86 1.38 -7.02 -1.73
C VAL A 86 1.29 -7.96 -0.52
N ALA A 87 1.52 -7.46 0.70
CA ALA A 87 1.33 -8.25 1.92
C ALA A 87 -0.07 -8.88 1.99
N GLY A 88 -1.11 -8.05 1.76
CA GLY A 88 -2.50 -8.51 1.73
C GLY A 88 -2.76 -9.52 0.61
N ALA A 89 -2.21 -9.29 -0.59
CA ALA A 89 -2.37 -10.21 -1.72
C ALA A 89 -1.67 -11.57 -1.47
N GLN A 90 -0.52 -11.56 -0.79
CA GLN A 90 0.20 -12.77 -0.40
C GLN A 90 -0.59 -13.54 0.66
N ALA A 91 -1.08 -12.86 1.70
CA ALA A 91 -1.91 -13.49 2.74
C ALA A 91 -3.17 -14.14 2.14
N ALA A 92 -3.86 -13.43 1.26
CA ALA A 92 -5.03 -13.97 0.57
C ALA A 92 -4.68 -15.19 -0.31
N MET A 93 -3.51 -15.21 -0.94
CA MET A 93 -3.04 -16.38 -1.70
C MET A 93 -2.79 -17.58 -0.78
N ILE A 94 -2.10 -17.38 0.34
CA ILE A 94 -1.82 -18.44 1.34
C ILE A 94 -3.13 -19.03 1.88
N ASP A 95 -4.11 -18.19 2.14
CA ASP A 95 -5.41 -18.59 2.69
C ASP A 95 -6.38 -19.17 1.65
N GLY A 96 -5.98 -19.27 0.37
CA GLY A 96 -6.87 -19.74 -0.69
C GLY A 96 -7.98 -18.76 -1.07
N GLN A 97 -7.86 -17.48 -0.68
CA GLN A 97 -8.83 -16.42 -0.91
C GLN A 97 -8.56 -15.68 -2.23
N PHE A 98 -8.62 -16.40 -3.34
CA PHE A 98 -8.46 -15.83 -4.68
C PHE A 98 -9.55 -16.31 -5.64
N ASP A 99 -9.70 -15.59 -6.75
CA ASP A 99 -10.70 -15.91 -7.78
C ASP A 99 -10.45 -17.31 -8.38
N GLN A 100 -11.52 -18.06 -8.65
CA GLN A 100 -11.47 -19.38 -9.30
C GLN A 100 -10.68 -19.36 -10.62
N HIS A 101 -10.63 -18.25 -11.33
CA HIS A 101 -9.82 -18.12 -12.53
C HIS A 101 -8.32 -18.25 -12.26
N VAL A 102 -7.83 -17.73 -11.13
CA VAL A 102 -6.40 -17.84 -10.74
C VAL A 102 -6.05 -19.30 -10.48
N ASP A 103 -6.96 -20.07 -9.86
CA ASP A 103 -6.80 -21.50 -9.59
C ASP A 103 -6.65 -22.36 -10.86
N THR A 104 -7.10 -21.83 -12.02
CA THR A 104 -6.98 -22.52 -13.32
C THR A 104 -5.67 -22.23 -14.06
N LEU A 105 -4.86 -21.28 -13.58
CA LEU A 105 -3.59 -20.93 -14.22
C LEU A 105 -2.53 -21.99 -13.91
N PRO A 106 -1.65 -22.35 -14.87
CA PRO A 106 -0.53 -23.24 -14.58
C PRO A 106 0.42 -22.61 -13.57
N ALA A 107 0.65 -23.29 -12.45
CA ALA A 107 1.64 -22.86 -11.47
C ALA A 107 3.05 -22.85 -12.08
N THR A 108 3.79 -21.78 -11.82
CA THR A 108 5.21 -21.63 -12.17
C THR A 108 6.05 -21.52 -10.90
N ALA A 109 7.34 -21.87 -11.01
CA ALA A 109 8.26 -21.82 -9.86
C ALA A 109 8.46 -20.40 -9.28
N GLY A 110 8.05 -19.35 -10.00
CA GLY A 110 8.14 -17.97 -9.53
C GLY A 110 6.86 -17.42 -8.90
N ASP A 111 5.75 -18.17 -8.93
CA ASP A 111 4.45 -17.63 -8.47
C ASP A 111 4.41 -17.38 -6.95
N GLU A 112 5.30 -18.02 -6.21
CA GLU A 112 5.43 -17.87 -4.75
C GLU A 112 6.57 -16.92 -4.35
N ASP A 113 7.35 -16.39 -5.31
CA ASP A 113 8.45 -15.46 -5.04
C ASP A 113 7.96 -14.01 -4.95
N TRP A 114 7.19 -13.76 -3.88
CA TRP A 114 6.64 -12.44 -3.58
C TRP A 114 7.71 -11.38 -3.35
N GLN A 115 8.85 -11.78 -2.78
CA GLN A 115 9.97 -10.87 -2.54
C GLN A 115 10.54 -10.37 -3.87
N ALA A 116 10.81 -11.26 -4.83
CA ALA A 116 11.25 -10.88 -6.16
C ALA A 116 10.21 -10.04 -6.91
N ALA A 117 8.92 -10.31 -6.73
CA ALA A 117 7.85 -9.51 -7.32
C ALA A 117 7.86 -8.06 -6.80
N VAL A 118 8.04 -7.86 -5.49
CA VAL A 118 8.17 -6.53 -4.90
C VAL A 118 9.44 -5.83 -5.36
N ASP A 119 10.58 -6.52 -5.35
CA ASP A 119 11.87 -5.96 -5.78
C ASP A 119 11.87 -5.57 -7.26
N ALA A 120 11.12 -6.29 -8.10
CA ALA A 120 10.93 -5.92 -9.51
C ALA A 120 10.12 -4.62 -9.70
N LEU A 121 9.21 -4.31 -8.77
CA LEU A 121 8.38 -3.10 -8.80
C LEU A 121 9.09 -1.91 -8.13
N ILE A 122 9.81 -2.16 -7.04
CA ILE A 122 10.54 -1.17 -6.22
C ILE A 122 12.04 -1.28 -6.53
N SER A 123 12.52 -0.47 -7.47
CA SER A 123 13.94 -0.51 -7.89
C SER A 123 14.90 0.04 -6.84
N ILE A 124 14.44 0.99 -6.02
CA ILE A 124 15.18 1.60 -4.92
C ILE A 124 14.20 1.70 -3.77
N ARG A 125 14.54 1.09 -2.63
CA ARG A 125 13.76 1.22 -1.40
C ARG A 125 14.10 2.53 -0.71
N HIS A 126 13.07 3.28 -0.33
CA HIS A 126 13.20 4.51 0.45
C HIS A 126 12.73 4.32 1.89
N VAL A 127 12.02 3.23 2.15
CA VAL A 127 11.62 2.78 3.49
C VAL A 127 12.06 1.33 3.65
N ASP A 128 12.76 1.06 4.75
CA ASP A 128 13.15 -0.30 5.08
C ASP A 128 11.97 -1.04 5.72
N TRP A 129 11.75 -2.28 5.31
CA TRP A 129 10.72 -3.15 5.85
C TRP A 129 11.12 -4.60 5.69
N GLU A 130 10.59 -5.43 6.59
CA GLU A 130 10.59 -6.89 6.49
C GLU A 130 9.15 -7.37 6.38
N MET A 131 8.90 -8.44 5.63
CA MET A 131 7.57 -8.98 5.45
C MET A 131 7.65 -10.50 5.51
N ALA A 132 7.28 -11.07 6.66
CA ALA A 132 7.11 -12.50 6.76
C ALA A 132 5.90 -12.94 5.92
N PRO A 133 5.92 -14.15 5.33
CA PRO A 133 4.82 -14.62 4.48
C PRO A 133 3.46 -14.56 5.19
N GLY A 134 2.53 -13.81 4.61
CA GLY A 134 1.16 -13.69 5.14
C GLY A 134 1.00 -12.70 6.31
N GLU A 135 2.07 -12.00 6.70
CA GLU A 135 2.02 -10.99 7.75
C GLU A 135 2.02 -9.57 7.18
N THR A 136 1.64 -8.59 8.00
CA THR A 136 1.78 -7.17 7.66
C THR A 136 3.26 -6.77 7.65
N PRO A 137 3.65 -5.76 6.86
CA PRO A 137 5.03 -5.29 6.84
C PRO A 137 5.48 -4.77 8.21
N ASP A 138 6.66 -5.19 8.66
CA ASP A 138 7.36 -4.66 9.83
C ASP A 138 8.32 -3.55 9.35
N TRP A 139 7.99 -2.30 9.69
CA TRP A 139 8.73 -1.13 9.26
C TRP A 139 10.02 -0.96 10.07
N ARG A 140 11.16 -0.94 9.39
CA ARG A 140 12.50 -0.95 9.99
C ARG A 140 13.24 0.37 9.79
N GLY A 141 14.32 0.53 10.54
CA GLY A 141 15.29 1.59 10.32
C GLY A 141 14.76 2.99 10.59
N VAL A 142 15.32 3.97 9.88
CA VAL A 142 14.92 5.37 9.99
C VAL A 142 13.86 5.67 8.93
N ILE A 143 12.62 5.82 9.36
CA ILE A 143 11.51 6.19 8.49
C ILE A 143 11.64 7.66 8.08
N PRO A 144 11.63 8.00 6.76
CA PRO A 144 11.69 9.38 6.31
C PRO A 144 10.52 10.22 6.84
N PRO A 145 10.69 11.54 7.05
CA PRO A 145 9.63 12.41 7.53
C PRO A 145 8.35 12.33 6.67
N PRO A 146 7.17 12.06 7.27
CA PRO A 146 5.92 11.93 6.52
C PRO A 146 5.52 13.13 5.67
N THR A 147 6.04 14.32 6.00
CA THR A 147 5.85 15.56 5.23
C THR A 147 6.40 15.46 3.80
N GLY A 148 7.39 14.60 3.56
CA GLY A 148 8.01 14.40 2.26
C GLY A 148 7.44 13.23 1.47
N TRP A 149 6.49 12.45 2.03
CA TRP A 149 6.12 11.16 1.45
C TRP A 149 5.44 11.24 0.09
N PHE A 150 4.82 12.37 -0.23
CA PHE A 150 4.13 12.60 -1.50
C PHE A 150 5.00 13.32 -2.54
N ASN A 151 6.24 13.67 -2.18
CA ASN A 151 7.16 14.27 -3.13
C ASN A 151 7.60 13.20 -4.13
N PRO A 152 7.63 13.52 -5.44
CA PRO A 152 8.11 12.59 -6.43
C PRO A 152 9.58 12.24 -6.18
N PHE A 153 9.97 11.01 -6.49
CA PHE A 153 11.36 10.62 -6.56
C PHE A 153 12.09 11.39 -7.66
N ASP A 154 13.42 11.48 -7.53
CA ASP A 154 14.26 12.22 -8.48
C ASP A 154 14.06 11.72 -9.92
N GLY A 155 13.74 12.64 -10.82
CA GLY A 155 13.52 12.35 -12.24
C GLY A 155 12.18 11.70 -12.57
N ILE A 156 11.27 11.52 -11.60
CA ILE A 156 9.93 10.97 -11.81
C ILE A 156 8.88 12.07 -11.88
N GLU A 157 7.96 11.95 -12.85
CA GLU A 157 6.85 12.90 -12.99
C GLU A 157 5.76 12.66 -11.94
N THR A 158 5.26 13.76 -11.37
CA THR A 158 4.13 13.71 -10.41
C THR A 158 2.87 13.10 -11.01
N ARG A 159 2.05 12.51 -10.14
CA ARG A 159 0.72 12.04 -10.51
C ARG A 159 -0.16 13.24 -10.90
N SER A 160 -0.98 13.10 -11.94
CA SER A 160 -1.91 14.16 -12.37
C SER A 160 -2.86 14.55 -11.25
N VAL A 161 -2.97 15.86 -11.00
CA VAL A 161 -3.87 16.43 -9.98
C VAL A 161 -5.35 16.23 -10.32
N GLU A 162 -5.70 16.08 -11.59
CA GLU A 162 -7.08 15.94 -12.08
C GLU A 162 -7.73 14.62 -11.66
N ARG A 163 -6.94 13.65 -11.18
CA ARG A 163 -7.47 12.39 -10.63
C ARG A 163 -8.29 12.58 -9.34
N GLY A 164 -8.03 13.65 -8.59
CA GLY A 164 -8.80 14.01 -7.40
C GLY A 164 -8.77 12.97 -6.28
N PHE A 165 -9.74 13.08 -5.35
CA PHE A 165 -10.05 12.10 -4.32
C PHE A 165 -11.44 11.52 -4.61
N ARG A 166 -11.65 10.23 -4.30
CA ARG A 166 -12.96 9.59 -4.53
C ARG A 166 -14.00 9.93 -3.47
N ARG A 167 -13.55 10.16 -2.24
CA ARG A 167 -14.35 10.48 -1.05
C ARG A 167 -13.60 11.52 -0.24
#